data_AF-A0A838Q1D5-F1
#
_entry.id   AF-A0A838Q1D5-F1
#
_cell.length_a   1.000
_cell.length_b   1.000
_cell.length_c   1.000
_cell.angle_alpha   90.00
_cell.angle_beta   90.00
_cell.angle_gamma   90.00
#
_symmetry.space_group_name_H-M   'P 1'
#
loop_
_entity.id
_entity.type
_entity.pdbx_description
1 polymer ?
#
loop_
_entity_poly.entity_id
_entity_poly.type
_entity_poly.pdbx_seq_one_letter_code
_entity_poly.pdbx_strand_id
1 'polypeptide(L)'
;MRVQDEEVLQRSSLFRFLPKEHFERVRPLLHEERYEFGDVIVQQGEPADSFYVLLSGRARAIKMDTKGGEIALATLRPGDVFGEAALGEGGTRSASIRCSTSVEILRLARADFLAVCEQVPELKHQVELTRRHRALQGFLYQFSNFGRLPAPALRSLIEKLDPVEVQKGNLIIRQGAEAGPMFILEKGRARAFHGANGRELNLAFYRDGDFFGELSILNGSPRAASVEAFTDCRLLALEPSEVQDLKHNFPEFGKLIEERLAQYQAKAEARVPLDFSVEALPAEVTAHNKVEVDEQADAAAARNGKADPFADESGLFQKRRGRIRKIEHVTQIDEMDCGAASLGMICRHFGRKVSLTRIRQLCHTSTDGTSLKAMCRAATELGLAARALKISLRNLPHMPLPAIIHWEGNHWMVLFDVNEKFVRVADPALGIRRIARKDFEMNWSGYAALFDYTTAFEKAPESKPTIAWVLPFLAKFKVTLLQVLMLAVAVS
;
A
#
# COMPACT_ATOMS: atom_id res chain seq x y z
N MET A 1 14.65 -39.71 13.96
CA MET A 1 13.93 -38.95 14.99
C MET A 1 14.23 -39.47 16.39
N ARG A 2 14.93 -38.65 17.17
CA ARG A 2 15.29 -38.90 18.58
C ARG A 2 14.08 -38.60 19.48
N VAL A 3 14.09 -39.11 20.72
CA VAL A 3 13.02 -38.85 21.72
C VAL A 3 12.81 -37.35 21.96
N GLN A 4 13.90 -36.57 21.97
CA GLN A 4 13.82 -35.11 22.13
C GLN A 4 13.13 -34.40 20.96
N ASP A 5 13.26 -34.93 19.74
CA ASP A 5 12.60 -34.36 18.56
C ASP A 5 11.08 -34.62 18.63
N GLU A 6 10.68 -35.75 19.22
CA GLU A 6 9.28 -36.11 19.47
C GLU A 6 8.60 -35.16 20.46
N GLU A 7 9.29 -34.80 21.55
CA GLU A 7 8.80 -33.81 22.51
C GLU A 7 8.64 -32.42 21.89
N VAL A 8 9.57 -32.00 21.03
CA VAL A 8 9.49 -30.70 20.34
C VAL A 8 8.32 -30.68 19.36
N LEU A 9 8.08 -31.77 18.63
CA LEU A 9 6.91 -31.86 17.75
C LEU A 9 5.61 -31.84 18.54
N GLN A 10 5.50 -32.60 19.62
CA GLN A 10 4.30 -32.60 20.47
C GLN A 10 4.05 -31.24 21.15
N ARG A 11 5.07 -30.37 21.24
CA ARG A 11 4.93 -28.99 21.71
C ARG A 11 4.71 -27.98 20.58
N SER A 12 4.85 -28.40 19.33
CA SER A 12 4.69 -27.51 18.19
C SER A 12 3.26 -26.98 18.09
N SER A 13 3.12 -25.79 17.50
CA SER A 13 1.83 -25.12 17.41
C SER A 13 0.77 -25.94 16.67
N LEU A 14 1.21 -26.81 15.74
CA LEU A 14 0.36 -27.60 14.85
C LEU A 14 0.12 -29.04 15.36
N PHE A 15 1.14 -29.70 15.93
CA PHE A 15 1.04 -31.12 16.30
C PHE A 15 0.66 -31.39 17.76
N ARG A 16 0.63 -30.37 18.62
CA ARG A 16 0.25 -30.56 20.04
C ARG A 16 -1.17 -31.10 20.27
N PHE A 17 -2.04 -30.97 19.27
CA PHE A 17 -3.43 -31.40 19.34
C PHE A 17 -3.66 -32.75 18.65
N LEU A 18 -2.62 -33.35 18.06
CA LEU A 18 -2.71 -34.64 17.41
C LEU A 18 -2.67 -35.76 18.46
N PRO A 19 -3.69 -36.64 18.52
CA PRO A 19 -3.62 -37.85 19.31
C PRO A 19 -2.42 -38.70 18.90
N LYS A 20 -1.84 -39.43 19.86
CA LYS A 20 -0.62 -40.22 19.67
C LYS A 20 -0.71 -41.19 18.49
N GLU A 21 -1.88 -41.78 18.27
CA GLU A 21 -2.13 -42.69 17.15
C GLU A 21 -1.95 -42.03 15.78
N HIS A 22 -2.42 -40.79 15.61
CA HIS A 22 -2.23 -40.03 14.38
C HIS A 22 -0.78 -39.58 14.22
N PHE A 23 -0.10 -39.28 15.32
CA PHE A 23 1.31 -38.90 15.32
C PHE A 23 2.23 -40.01 14.78
N GLU A 24 2.01 -41.25 15.20
CA GLU A 24 2.79 -42.41 14.70
C GLU A 24 2.64 -42.61 13.17
N ARG A 25 1.55 -42.12 12.58
CA ARG A 25 1.32 -42.18 11.12
C ARG A 25 2.08 -41.09 10.37
N VAL A 26 2.33 -39.93 10.98
CA VAL A 26 3.10 -38.83 10.36
C VAL A 26 4.60 -39.03 10.52
N ARG A 27 5.02 -39.61 11.66
CA ARG A 27 6.41 -39.86 12.00
C ARG A 27 7.29 -40.42 10.86
N PRO A 28 6.88 -41.48 10.12
CA PRO A 28 7.72 -42.04 9.06
C PRO A 28 7.83 -41.15 7.81
N LEU A 29 6.98 -40.14 7.67
CA LEU A 29 6.97 -39.21 6.53
C LEU A 29 7.85 -37.97 6.77
N LEU A 30 8.37 -37.81 8.00
CA LEU A 30 9.20 -36.67 8.38
C LEU A 30 10.67 -36.94 8.10
N HIS A 31 11.29 -36.02 7.36
CA HIS A 31 12.71 -36.07 7.03
C HIS A 31 13.48 -35.01 7.82
N GLU A 32 14.58 -35.41 8.47
CA GLU A 32 15.47 -34.49 9.16
C GLU A 32 16.39 -33.78 8.17
N GLU A 33 16.46 -32.45 8.25
CA GLU A 33 17.36 -31.61 7.47
C GLU A 33 18.15 -30.67 8.41
N ARG A 34 19.37 -30.30 8.01
CA ARG A 34 20.28 -29.44 8.78
C ARG A 34 20.74 -28.28 7.93
N TYR A 35 20.80 -27.10 8.54
CA TYR A 35 21.25 -25.87 7.89
C TYR A 35 22.15 -25.08 8.82
N GLU A 36 23.09 -24.34 8.24
CA GLU A 36 24.05 -23.52 8.96
C GLU A 36 23.58 -22.06 9.08
N PHE A 37 24.33 -21.26 9.85
CA PHE A 37 24.06 -19.83 9.98
C PHE A 37 24.05 -19.13 8.61
N GLY A 38 23.01 -18.33 8.35
CA GLY A 38 22.88 -17.56 7.11
C GLY A 38 22.20 -18.29 5.96
N ASP A 39 22.09 -19.63 6.03
CA ASP A 39 21.39 -20.41 5.03
C ASP A 39 19.91 -20.01 4.90
N VAL A 40 19.38 -20.15 3.70
CA VAL A 40 17.96 -19.92 3.40
C VAL A 40 17.29 -21.27 3.23
N ILE A 41 16.37 -21.60 4.15
CA ILE A 41 15.66 -22.89 4.14
C ILE A 41 14.58 -22.90 3.05
N VAL A 42 13.87 -21.79 2.90
CA VAL A 42 12.91 -21.56 1.81
C VAL A 42 13.01 -20.12 1.35
N GLN A 43 12.81 -19.88 0.05
CA GLN A 43 12.89 -18.54 -0.52
C GLN A 43 11.53 -18.04 -1.01
N GLN A 44 11.22 -16.77 -0.72
CA GLN A 44 10.01 -16.11 -1.20
C GLN A 44 9.89 -16.22 -2.72
N GLY A 45 8.68 -16.53 -3.20
CA GLY A 45 8.36 -16.67 -4.62
C GLY A 45 8.60 -18.07 -5.19
N GLU A 46 9.33 -18.94 -4.49
CA GLU A 46 9.49 -20.34 -4.93
C GLU A 46 8.21 -21.15 -4.72
N PRO A 47 7.98 -22.24 -5.47
CA PRO A 47 6.86 -23.14 -5.23
C PRO A 47 6.83 -23.67 -3.80
N ALA A 48 5.64 -23.69 -3.19
CA ALA A 48 5.45 -24.28 -1.88
C ALA A 48 5.29 -25.80 -1.99
N ASP A 49 6.37 -26.53 -1.70
CA ASP A 49 6.49 -27.97 -1.92
C ASP A 49 6.54 -28.81 -0.63
N SER A 50 6.75 -28.16 0.51
CA SER A 50 7.00 -28.83 1.79
C SER A 50 6.58 -28.00 2.99
N PHE A 51 6.24 -28.68 4.08
CA PHE A 51 5.99 -28.15 5.41
C PHE A 51 7.21 -28.41 6.32
N TYR A 52 7.46 -27.55 7.31
CA TYR A 52 8.62 -27.67 8.18
C TYR A 52 8.32 -27.41 9.65
N VAL A 53 9.07 -28.07 10.54
CA VAL A 53 9.10 -27.84 11.98
C VAL A 53 10.54 -27.58 12.43
N LEU A 54 10.77 -26.49 13.16
CA LEU A 54 12.08 -26.17 13.71
C LEU A 54 12.33 -27.01 14.98
N LEU A 55 13.35 -27.87 14.99
CA LEU A 55 13.71 -28.70 16.14
C LEU A 55 14.71 -28.01 17.07
N SER A 56 15.70 -27.34 16.51
CA SER A 56 16.75 -26.67 17.27
C SER A 56 17.26 -25.41 16.55
N GLY A 57 17.89 -24.50 17.29
CA GLY A 57 18.41 -23.24 16.77
C GLY A 57 17.37 -22.13 16.60
N ARG A 58 17.67 -21.12 15.78
CA ARG A 58 16.81 -19.97 15.50
C ARG A 58 16.84 -19.60 14.03
N ALA A 59 15.69 -19.24 13.48
CA ALA A 59 15.57 -18.69 12.13
C ALA A 59 14.72 -17.41 12.14
N ARG A 60 14.76 -16.65 11.05
CA ARG A 60 13.94 -15.44 10.87
C ARG A 60 13.13 -15.56 9.58
N ALA A 61 11.84 -15.25 9.67
CA ALA A 61 10.98 -15.10 8.51
C ALA A 61 11.12 -13.67 7.98
N ILE A 62 11.48 -13.54 6.70
CA ILE A 62 11.80 -12.27 6.06
C ILE A 62 11.00 -12.17 4.76
N LYS A 63 10.29 -11.06 4.57
CA LYS A 63 9.59 -10.75 3.33
C LYS A 63 10.29 -9.60 2.63
N MET A 64 10.54 -9.75 1.34
CA MET A 64 10.97 -8.66 0.48
C MET A 64 9.78 -7.76 0.18
N ASP A 65 9.91 -6.47 0.44
CA ASP A 65 8.95 -5.48 -0.03
C ASP A 65 9.03 -5.29 -1.56
N THR A 66 8.12 -4.49 -2.12
CA THR A 66 8.07 -4.21 -3.57
C THR A 66 9.27 -3.40 -4.09
N LYS A 67 10.14 -2.92 -3.20
CA LYS A 67 11.33 -2.13 -3.49
C LYS A 67 12.64 -2.87 -3.19
N GLY A 68 12.57 -4.12 -2.76
CA GLY A 68 13.73 -4.95 -2.43
C GLY A 68 14.28 -4.75 -1.01
N GLY A 69 13.56 -4.09 -0.10
CA GLY A 69 13.88 -4.04 1.32
C GLY A 69 13.49 -5.33 2.05
N GLU A 70 14.31 -5.74 3.03
CA GLU A 70 14.03 -6.90 3.88
C GLU A 70 13.18 -6.50 5.10
N ILE A 71 11.98 -7.07 5.20
CA ILE A 71 11.07 -6.89 6.34
C ILE A 71 11.07 -8.17 7.18
N ALA A 72 11.50 -8.10 8.43
CA ALA A 72 11.41 -9.22 9.36
C ALA A 72 9.97 -9.41 9.85
N LEU A 73 9.34 -10.53 9.50
CA LEU A 73 7.97 -10.87 9.89
C LEU A 73 7.90 -11.53 11.27
N ALA A 74 8.87 -12.40 11.58
CA ALA A 74 8.92 -13.14 12.83
C ALA A 74 10.31 -13.75 13.09
N THR A 75 10.60 -14.08 14.35
CA THR A 75 11.70 -14.95 14.74
C THR A 75 11.15 -16.31 15.12
N LEU A 76 11.69 -17.38 14.53
CA LEU A 76 11.31 -18.76 14.75
C LEU A 76 12.23 -19.42 15.81
N ARG A 77 11.63 -20.23 16.66
CA ARG A 77 12.25 -20.97 17.77
C ARG A 77 11.86 -22.46 17.70
N PRO A 78 12.55 -23.34 18.46
CA PRO A 78 12.18 -24.74 18.53
C PRO A 78 10.70 -24.95 18.84
N GLY A 79 10.03 -25.79 18.04
CA GLY A 79 8.59 -26.02 18.08
C GLY A 79 7.78 -25.14 17.12
N ASP A 80 8.36 -24.06 16.58
CA ASP A 80 7.67 -23.26 15.57
C ASP A 80 7.61 -24.03 14.24
N VAL A 81 6.47 -23.91 13.57
CA VAL A 81 6.22 -24.51 12.25
C VAL A 81 6.31 -23.45 11.17
N PHE A 82 6.62 -23.82 9.93
CA PHE A 82 6.57 -22.90 8.79
C PHE A 82 6.32 -23.61 7.45
N GLY A 83 5.99 -22.81 6.43
CA GLY A 83 5.75 -23.31 5.08
C GLY A 83 4.33 -23.80 4.80
N GLU A 84 3.43 -23.83 5.77
CA GLU A 84 2.06 -24.34 5.65
C GLU A 84 1.13 -23.44 4.82
N ALA A 85 1.43 -22.14 4.73
CA ALA A 85 0.51 -21.14 4.20
C ALA A 85 0.08 -21.37 2.74
N ALA A 86 0.97 -21.91 1.91
CA ALA A 86 0.76 -22.10 0.48
C ALA A 86 0.60 -23.57 0.05
N LEU A 87 0.50 -24.51 1.01
CA LEU A 87 0.41 -25.94 0.68
C LEU A 87 -0.99 -26.38 0.26
N GLY A 88 -2.05 -25.74 0.75
CA GLY A 88 -3.44 -26.11 0.45
C GLY A 88 -3.77 -26.03 -1.04
N GLU A 89 -3.94 -24.80 -1.55
CA GLU A 89 -4.37 -24.55 -2.94
C GLU A 89 -3.22 -24.71 -3.96
N GLY A 90 -1.99 -24.88 -3.49
CA GLY A 90 -0.80 -24.69 -4.30
C GLY A 90 -0.51 -23.19 -4.48
N GLY A 91 0.78 -22.84 -4.53
CA GLY A 91 1.19 -21.46 -4.58
C GLY A 91 2.67 -21.30 -4.35
N THR A 92 3.10 -20.07 -4.12
CA THR A 92 4.50 -19.74 -3.84
C THR A 92 4.72 -19.36 -2.38
N ARG A 93 5.96 -19.48 -1.91
CA ARG A 93 6.36 -19.05 -0.57
C ARG A 93 6.13 -17.55 -0.42
N SER A 94 5.38 -17.15 0.60
CA SER A 94 5.06 -15.75 0.88
C SER A 94 6.21 -14.96 1.53
N ALA A 95 7.21 -15.66 2.05
CA ALA A 95 8.38 -15.12 2.73
C ALA A 95 9.55 -16.12 2.68
N SER A 96 10.77 -15.62 2.81
CA SER A 96 11.98 -16.42 2.97
C SER A 96 12.21 -16.76 4.45
N ILE A 97 12.78 -17.93 4.74
CA ILE A 97 13.21 -18.31 6.09
C ILE A 97 14.74 -18.40 6.10
N ARG A 98 15.40 -17.52 6.87
CA ARG A 98 16.87 -17.46 6.97
C ARG A 98 17.36 -17.86 8.36
N CYS A 99 18.33 -18.76 8.40
CA CYS A 99 18.96 -19.24 9.62
C CYS A 99 19.70 -18.12 10.35
N SER A 100 19.42 -17.98 11.65
CA SER A 100 20.12 -17.06 12.55
C SER A 100 21.11 -17.77 13.48
N THR A 101 21.10 -19.11 13.48
CA THR A 101 22.09 -20.03 14.04
C THR A 101 22.14 -21.27 13.15
N SER A 102 22.98 -22.26 13.43
CA SER A 102 22.76 -23.62 12.93
C SER A 102 21.39 -24.12 13.42
N VAL A 103 20.66 -24.82 12.57
CA VAL A 103 19.30 -25.31 12.84
C VAL A 103 19.13 -26.75 12.36
N GLU A 104 18.35 -27.51 13.13
CA GLU A 104 17.82 -28.80 12.70
C GLU A 104 16.31 -28.65 12.49
N ILE A 105 15.78 -29.18 11.40
CA ILE A 105 14.36 -29.11 11.06
C ILE A 105 13.82 -30.50 10.69
N LEU A 106 12.51 -30.69 10.85
CA LEU A 106 11.78 -31.74 10.15
C LEU A 106 11.07 -31.15 8.95
N ARG A 107 11.16 -31.84 7.82
CA ARG A 107 10.46 -31.55 6.57
C ARG A 107 9.43 -32.63 6.30
N LEU A 108 8.23 -32.22 5.88
CA LEU A 108 7.16 -33.07 5.39
C LEU A 108 6.79 -32.61 3.97
N ALA A 109 6.84 -33.51 2.99
CA ALA A 109 6.50 -33.15 1.61
C ALA A 109 5.02 -32.74 1.48
N ARG A 110 4.69 -31.88 0.51
CA ARG A 110 3.32 -31.37 0.31
C ARG A 110 2.30 -32.49 0.15
N ALA A 111 2.60 -33.51 -0.65
CA ALA A 111 1.68 -34.62 -0.90
C ALA A 111 1.32 -35.35 0.41
N ASP A 112 2.34 -35.65 1.21
CA ASP A 112 2.18 -36.30 2.51
C ASP A 112 1.44 -35.40 3.50
N PHE A 113 1.79 -34.11 3.56
CA PHE A 113 1.11 -33.14 4.41
C PHE A 113 -0.40 -33.04 4.10
N LEU A 114 -0.76 -33.00 2.81
CA LEU A 114 -2.16 -32.96 2.39
C LEU A 114 -2.88 -34.26 2.73
N ALA A 115 -2.26 -35.41 2.48
CA ALA A 115 -2.83 -36.72 2.82
C ALA A 115 -3.08 -36.85 4.33
N VAL A 116 -2.16 -36.35 5.17
CA VAL A 116 -2.34 -36.34 6.63
C VAL A 116 -3.47 -35.40 7.03
N CYS A 117 -3.58 -34.20 6.44
CA CYS A 117 -4.68 -33.28 6.72
C CYS A 117 -6.05 -33.86 6.32
N GLU A 118 -6.13 -34.62 5.23
CA GLU A 118 -7.37 -35.29 4.84
C GLU A 118 -7.77 -36.40 5.80
N GLN A 119 -6.79 -37.13 6.35
CA GLN A 119 -7.03 -38.22 7.29
C GLN A 119 -7.28 -37.75 8.72
N VAL A 120 -6.87 -36.52 9.06
CA VAL A 120 -6.99 -35.96 10.41
C VAL A 120 -7.66 -34.58 10.36
N PRO A 121 -9.01 -34.52 10.47
CA PRO A 121 -9.77 -33.28 10.40
C PRO A 121 -9.31 -32.21 11.40
N GLU A 122 -8.90 -32.60 12.61
CA GLU A 122 -8.39 -31.70 13.65
C GLU A 122 -7.11 -30.99 13.19
N LEU A 123 -6.21 -31.72 12.53
CA LEU A 123 -4.99 -31.16 11.98
C LEU A 123 -5.31 -30.19 10.84
N LYS A 124 -6.21 -30.57 9.93
CA LYS A 124 -6.67 -29.70 8.84
C LYS A 124 -7.22 -28.38 9.38
N HIS A 125 -8.06 -28.44 10.41
CA HIS A 125 -8.61 -27.26 11.05
C HIS A 125 -7.52 -26.36 11.66
N GLN A 126 -6.55 -26.94 12.38
CA GLN A 126 -5.43 -26.18 12.95
C GLN A 126 -4.53 -25.54 11.87
N VAL A 127 -4.34 -26.23 10.74
CA VAL A 127 -3.62 -25.70 9.58
C VAL A 127 -4.37 -24.52 8.97
N GLU A 128 -5.69 -24.61 8.82
CA GLU A 128 -6.54 -23.53 8.31
C GLU A 128 -6.49 -22.30 9.23
N LEU A 129 -6.58 -22.49 10.56
CA LEU A 129 -6.44 -21.42 11.55
C LEU A 129 -5.06 -20.75 11.48
N THR A 130 -4.00 -21.54 11.36
CA THR A 130 -2.62 -21.03 11.26
C THR A 130 -2.42 -20.25 9.96
N ARG A 131 -2.92 -20.77 8.84
CA ARG A 131 -2.89 -20.11 7.52
C ARG A 131 -3.61 -18.77 7.56
N ARG A 132 -4.81 -18.75 8.15
CA ARG A 132 -5.61 -17.53 8.35
C ARG A 132 -4.83 -16.50 9.17
N HIS A 133 -4.27 -16.90 10.31
CA HIS A 133 -3.46 -16.00 11.14
C HIS A 133 -2.32 -15.35 10.35
N ARG A 134 -1.60 -16.13 9.55
CA ARG A 134 -0.50 -15.61 8.73
C ARG A 134 -0.95 -14.74 7.57
N ALA A 135 -2.05 -15.09 6.92
CA ALA A 135 -2.65 -14.28 5.87
C ALA A 135 -3.05 -12.90 6.42
N LEU A 136 -3.73 -12.89 7.57
CA LEU A 136 -4.12 -11.66 8.26
C LEU A 136 -2.91 -10.85 8.72
N GLN A 137 -1.89 -11.51 9.29
CA GLN A 137 -0.65 -10.82 9.65
C GLN A 137 0.00 -10.17 8.43
N GLY A 138 0.14 -10.90 7.32
CA GLY A 138 0.69 -10.36 6.08
C GLY A 138 -0.15 -9.23 5.49
N PHE A 139 -1.47 -9.36 5.52
CA PHE A 139 -2.41 -8.34 5.08
C PHE A 139 -2.30 -7.05 5.92
N LEU A 140 -2.35 -7.18 7.24
CA LEU A 140 -2.28 -6.04 8.15
C LEU A 140 -0.93 -5.33 8.04
N TYR A 141 0.17 -6.07 7.84
CA TYR A 141 1.48 -5.47 7.55
C TYR A 141 1.54 -4.71 6.23
N GLN A 142 0.89 -5.23 5.18
CA GLN A 142 1.08 -4.70 3.82
C GLN A 142 0.06 -3.62 3.44
N PHE A 143 -1.18 -3.74 3.92
CA PHE A 143 -2.30 -2.95 3.41
C PHE A 143 -2.93 -2.07 4.49
N SER A 144 -2.71 -2.35 5.78
CA SER A 144 -3.34 -1.59 6.87
C SER A 144 -2.36 -0.70 7.63
N ASN A 145 -2.89 0.36 8.25
CA ASN A 145 -2.13 1.20 9.19
C ASN A 145 -1.67 0.45 10.45
N PHE A 146 -2.20 -0.75 10.70
CA PHE A 146 -1.81 -1.59 11.83
C PHE A 146 -0.50 -2.35 11.62
N GLY A 147 0.09 -2.31 10.42
CA GLY A 147 1.40 -2.90 10.16
C GLY A 147 2.55 -2.30 10.96
N ARG A 148 2.35 -1.12 11.58
CA ARG A 148 3.33 -0.48 12.46
C ARG A 148 3.25 -0.95 13.92
N LEU A 149 2.25 -1.76 14.25
CA LEU A 149 2.11 -2.29 15.60
C LEU A 149 3.27 -3.23 15.95
N PRO A 150 3.75 -3.20 17.20
CA PRO A 150 4.63 -4.25 17.70
C PRO A 150 4.01 -5.64 17.52
N ALA A 151 4.84 -6.65 17.25
CA ALA A 151 4.37 -8.02 16.99
C ALA A 151 3.40 -8.59 18.05
N PRO A 152 3.57 -8.33 19.37
CA PRO A 152 2.60 -8.77 20.38
C PRO A 152 1.22 -8.11 20.23
N ALA A 153 1.18 -6.81 19.93
CA ALA A 153 -0.06 -6.07 19.73
C ALA A 153 -0.78 -6.54 18.46
N LEU A 154 -0.02 -6.73 17.37
CA LEU A 154 -0.58 -7.24 16.11
C LEU A 154 -1.14 -8.66 16.27
N ARG A 155 -0.45 -9.53 17.02
CA ARG A 155 -0.95 -10.88 17.32
C ARG A 155 -2.26 -10.83 18.10
N SER A 156 -2.30 -10.04 19.18
CA SER A 156 -3.51 -9.89 20.00
C SER A 156 -4.67 -9.30 19.19
N LEU A 157 -4.41 -8.39 18.25
CA LEU A 157 -5.41 -7.88 17.32
C LEU A 157 -5.95 -9.01 16.44
N ILE A 158 -5.10 -9.78 15.77
CA ILE A 158 -5.53 -10.84 14.84
C ILE A 158 -6.40 -11.90 15.55
N GLU A 159 -6.06 -12.25 16.79
CA GLU A 159 -6.82 -13.22 17.60
C GLU A 159 -8.26 -12.77 17.90
N LYS A 160 -8.51 -11.45 17.87
CA LYS A 160 -9.81 -10.82 18.14
C LYS A 160 -10.58 -10.44 16.86
N LEU A 161 -10.04 -10.73 15.66
CA LEU A 161 -10.67 -10.33 14.40
C LEU A 161 -11.65 -11.39 13.85
N ASP A 162 -12.92 -11.02 13.81
CA ASP A 162 -13.98 -11.86 13.26
C ASP A 162 -14.27 -11.56 11.78
N PRO A 163 -14.39 -12.58 10.92
CA PRO A 163 -14.66 -12.37 9.50
C PRO A 163 -16.14 -12.00 9.29
N VAL A 164 -16.39 -10.98 8.46
CA VAL A 164 -17.76 -10.60 8.08
C VAL A 164 -17.82 -10.38 6.57
N GLU A 165 -18.80 -10.99 5.90
CA GLU A 165 -19.06 -10.78 4.48
C GLU A 165 -20.31 -9.95 4.29
N VAL A 166 -20.23 -8.93 3.43
CA VAL A 166 -21.34 -8.04 3.12
C VAL A 166 -21.43 -7.88 1.61
N GLN A 167 -22.59 -8.24 1.06
CA GLN A 167 -22.85 -8.09 -0.37
C GLN A 167 -23.00 -6.62 -0.77
N LYS A 168 -22.65 -6.31 -2.02
CA LYS A 168 -22.83 -4.97 -2.60
C LYS A 168 -24.25 -4.43 -2.35
N GLY A 169 -24.35 -3.15 -1.97
CA GLY A 169 -25.59 -2.42 -1.70
C GLY A 169 -26.10 -2.55 -0.28
N ASN A 170 -25.57 -3.50 0.51
CA ASN A 170 -26.00 -3.67 1.90
C ASN A 170 -25.26 -2.71 2.85
N LEU A 171 -25.97 -2.25 3.87
CA LEU A 171 -25.39 -1.42 4.92
C LEU A 171 -24.53 -2.25 5.87
N ILE A 172 -23.30 -1.77 6.09
CA ILE A 172 -22.35 -2.27 7.08
C ILE A 172 -22.58 -1.55 8.42
N ILE A 173 -22.79 -0.23 8.37
CA ILE A 173 -23.11 0.60 9.54
C ILE A 173 -24.33 1.44 9.21
N ARG A 174 -25.24 1.58 10.17
CA ARG A 174 -26.40 2.48 10.09
C ARG A 174 -26.17 3.69 10.99
N GLN A 175 -26.31 4.89 10.41
CA GLN A 175 -26.29 6.15 11.16
C GLN A 175 -27.31 6.13 12.30
N GLY A 176 -26.93 6.69 13.46
CA GLY A 176 -27.79 6.82 14.64
C GLY A 176 -27.95 5.52 15.44
N ALA A 177 -27.46 4.38 14.94
CA ALA A 177 -27.40 3.15 15.74
C ALA A 177 -26.42 3.31 16.91
N GLU A 178 -26.57 2.47 17.92
CA GLU A 178 -25.63 2.40 19.04
C GLU A 178 -24.21 2.01 18.58
N ALA A 179 -23.23 2.24 19.46
CA ALA A 179 -21.87 1.81 19.21
C ALA A 179 -21.84 0.29 19.01
N GLY A 180 -21.17 -0.14 17.94
CA GLY A 180 -20.97 -1.55 17.61
C GLY A 180 -19.55 -1.76 17.09
N PRO A 181 -19.28 -2.88 16.41
CA PRO A 181 -17.92 -3.25 16.03
C PRO A 181 -17.24 -2.21 15.12
N MET A 182 -15.92 -2.14 15.27
CA MET A 182 -15.02 -1.53 14.30
C MET A 182 -14.78 -2.53 13.17
N PHE A 183 -14.60 -2.05 11.94
CA PHE A 183 -14.33 -2.91 10.79
C PHE A 183 -13.03 -2.52 10.10
N ILE A 184 -12.25 -3.52 9.68
CA ILE A 184 -11.13 -3.40 8.75
C ILE A 184 -11.56 -4.03 7.42
N LEU A 185 -11.40 -3.32 6.31
CA LEU A 185 -11.78 -3.80 4.98
C LEU A 185 -10.69 -4.72 4.44
N GLU A 186 -10.87 -6.03 4.53
CA GLU A 186 -9.89 -7.01 4.03
C GLU A 186 -9.87 -7.03 2.50
N LYS A 187 -11.05 -6.96 1.88
CA LYS A 187 -11.20 -6.94 0.42
C LYS A 187 -12.50 -6.26 0.03
N GLY A 188 -12.44 -5.40 -0.98
CA GLY A 188 -13.61 -4.76 -1.56
C GLY A 188 -13.60 -3.25 -1.34
N ARG A 189 -14.79 -2.64 -1.40
CA ARG A 189 -14.95 -1.19 -1.36
C ARG A 189 -16.17 -0.80 -0.56
N ALA A 190 -16.02 0.19 0.30
CA ALA A 190 -17.14 0.71 1.09
C ALA A 190 -17.20 2.24 1.02
N ARG A 191 -18.39 2.79 1.26
CA ARG A 191 -18.65 4.23 1.22
C ARG A 191 -19.35 4.67 2.50
N ALA A 192 -18.79 5.67 3.19
CA ALA A 192 -19.49 6.36 4.27
C ALA A 192 -20.29 7.53 3.72
N PHE A 193 -21.52 7.69 4.20
CA PHE A 193 -22.40 8.78 3.82
C PHE A 193 -23.32 9.19 4.97
N HIS A 194 -23.86 10.39 4.86
CA HIS A 194 -24.82 10.97 5.79
C HIS A 194 -26.10 11.33 5.04
N GLY A 195 -27.24 10.88 5.53
CA GLY A 195 -28.54 11.20 4.94
C GLY A 195 -29.18 12.38 5.67
N ALA A 196 -29.28 13.54 5.01
CA ALA A 196 -30.07 14.67 5.51
C ALA A 196 -30.98 15.19 4.37
N ASN A 197 -32.29 15.28 4.63
CA ASN A 197 -33.28 15.92 3.74
C ASN A 197 -33.27 15.41 2.28
N GLY A 198 -33.21 14.09 2.07
CA GLY A 198 -33.30 13.48 0.73
C GLY A 198 -32.06 13.64 -0.15
N ARG A 199 -30.95 14.15 0.40
CA ARG A 199 -29.66 14.27 -0.30
C ARG A 199 -28.59 13.51 0.49
N GLU A 200 -27.95 12.53 -0.14
CA GLU A 200 -26.85 11.78 0.47
C GLU A 200 -25.54 12.55 0.35
N LEU A 201 -24.98 12.92 1.50
CA LEU A 201 -23.66 13.53 1.58
C LEU A 201 -22.61 12.44 1.76
N ASN A 202 -21.75 12.25 0.76
CA ASN A 202 -20.64 11.30 0.88
C ASN A 202 -19.57 11.86 1.82
N LEU A 203 -19.14 11.05 2.79
CA LEU A 203 -18.20 11.46 3.84
C LEU A 203 -16.82 10.82 3.67
N ALA A 204 -16.77 9.56 3.22
CA ALA A 204 -15.51 8.84 2.99
C ALA A 204 -15.72 7.64 2.06
N PHE A 205 -14.61 7.13 1.55
CA PHE A 205 -14.55 5.93 0.70
C PHE A 205 -13.38 5.09 1.17
N TYR A 206 -13.60 3.79 1.30
CA TYR A 206 -12.69 2.84 1.94
C TYR A 206 -12.26 1.75 0.95
N ARG A 207 -10.98 1.40 0.99
CA ARG A 207 -10.32 0.37 0.18
C ARG A 207 -9.71 -0.71 1.08
N ASP A 208 -9.18 -1.76 0.46
CA ASP A 208 -8.41 -2.82 1.14
C ASP A 208 -7.39 -2.21 2.13
N GLY A 209 -7.52 -2.58 3.40
CA GLY A 209 -6.68 -2.12 4.51
C GLY A 209 -7.18 -0.90 5.27
N ASP A 210 -8.16 -0.17 4.73
CA ASP A 210 -8.86 0.88 5.47
C ASP A 210 -9.69 0.31 6.62
N PHE A 211 -9.98 1.13 7.62
CA PHE A 211 -10.85 0.78 8.73
C PHE A 211 -11.84 1.90 9.03
N PHE A 212 -12.95 1.55 9.67
CA PHE A 212 -14.01 2.49 10.02
C PHE A 212 -14.88 1.97 11.18
N GLY A 213 -15.70 2.85 11.76
CA GLY A 213 -16.59 2.52 12.88
C GLY A 213 -15.96 2.70 14.26
N GLU A 214 -14.71 3.11 14.34
CA GLU A 214 -13.97 3.37 15.56
C GLU A 214 -14.53 4.57 16.35
N LEU A 215 -15.11 5.55 15.64
CA LEU A 215 -15.52 6.83 16.22
C LEU A 215 -16.48 6.64 17.39
N SER A 216 -17.55 5.85 17.21
CA SER A 216 -18.56 5.59 18.22
C SER A 216 -18.01 4.89 19.46
N ILE A 217 -16.94 4.10 19.31
CA ILE A 217 -16.30 3.38 20.40
C ILE A 217 -15.44 4.35 21.24
N LEU A 218 -14.76 5.29 20.57
CA LEU A 218 -13.83 6.22 21.22
C LEU A 218 -14.52 7.34 21.98
N ASN A 219 -15.59 7.89 21.41
CA ASN A 219 -16.27 9.07 21.96
C ASN A 219 -17.60 8.74 22.64
N GLY A 220 -18.01 7.46 22.66
CA GLY A 220 -19.28 7.01 23.24
C GLY A 220 -20.53 7.57 22.55
N SER A 221 -20.41 8.04 21.30
CA SER A 221 -21.53 8.56 20.52
C SER A 221 -22.19 7.50 19.65
N PRO A 222 -23.47 7.68 19.25
CA PRO A 222 -24.09 6.88 18.20
C PRO A 222 -23.29 6.94 16.89
N ARG A 223 -23.53 5.99 15.99
CA ARG A 223 -22.88 5.95 14.67
C ARG A 223 -23.11 7.27 13.91
N ALA A 224 -22.04 8.01 13.66
CA ALA A 224 -22.10 9.34 13.05
C ALA A 224 -22.54 9.34 11.57
N ALA A 225 -22.33 8.21 10.89
CA ALA A 225 -22.59 8.04 9.47
C ALA A 225 -23.04 6.61 9.16
N SER A 226 -23.72 6.44 8.05
CA SER A 226 -23.97 5.13 7.46
C SER A 226 -22.78 4.71 6.62
N VAL A 227 -22.48 3.41 6.58
CA VAL A 227 -21.47 2.83 5.70
C VAL A 227 -22.12 1.73 4.89
N GLU A 228 -21.95 1.77 3.58
CA GLU A 228 -22.51 0.81 2.62
C GLU A 228 -21.38 0.05 1.90
N ALA A 229 -21.61 -1.23 1.65
CA ALA A 229 -20.76 -2.04 0.79
C ALA A 229 -20.97 -1.62 -0.67
N PHE A 230 -19.93 -1.06 -1.28
CA PHE A 230 -19.97 -0.54 -2.64
C PHE A 230 -19.65 -1.63 -3.69
N THR A 231 -18.88 -2.63 -3.27
CA THR A 231 -18.75 -3.95 -3.91
C THR A 231 -19.09 -5.02 -2.89
N ASP A 232 -19.02 -6.29 -3.28
CA ASP A 232 -18.94 -7.36 -2.27
C ASP A 232 -17.69 -7.10 -1.41
N CYS A 233 -17.90 -7.12 -0.10
CA CYS A 233 -16.92 -6.75 0.90
C CYS A 233 -16.67 -7.93 1.83
N ARG A 234 -15.39 -8.18 2.09
CA ARG A 234 -14.93 -9.02 3.18
C ARG A 234 -14.25 -8.12 4.21
N LEU A 235 -14.75 -8.19 5.42
CA LEU A 235 -14.41 -7.31 6.54
C LEU A 235 -13.86 -8.15 7.69
N LEU A 236 -13.07 -7.51 8.53
CA LEU A 236 -12.63 -8.04 9.82
C LEU A 236 -13.22 -7.14 10.90
N ALA A 237 -14.18 -7.67 11.65
CA ALA A 237 -14.85 -7.00 12.74
C ALA A 237 -14.05 -7.14 14.03
N LEU A 238 -14.12 -6.10 14.87
CA LEU A 238 -13.50 -6.03 16.18
C LEU A 238 -14.50 -5.36 17.13
N GLU A 239 -14.90 -6.06 18.19
CA GLU A 239 -15.96 -5.59 19.08
C GLU A 239 -15.51 -4.40 19.94
N PRO A 240 -16.44 -3.54 20.43
CA PRO A 240 -16.10 -2.38 21.24
C PRO A 240 -15.24 -2.70 22.48
N SER A 241 -15.53 -3.79 23.18
CA SER A 241 -14.74 -4.25 24.32
C SER A 241 -13.31 -4.62 23.90
N GLU A 242 -13.15 -5.24 22.74
CA GLU A 242 -11.87 -5.68 22.23
C GLU A 242 -10.99 -4.52 21.76
N VAL A 243 -11.60 -3.49 21.15
CA VAL A 243 -10.92 -2.22 20.84
C VAL A 243 -10.43 -1.55 22.12
N GLN A 244 -11.25 -1.54 23.17
CA GLN A 244 -10.87 -0.96 24.46
C GLN A 244 -9.74 -1.76 25.14
N ASP A 245 -9.83 -3.09 25.13
CA ASP A 245 -8.79 -3.99 25.64
C ASP A 245 -7.46 -3.75 24.93
N LEU A 246 -7.47 -3.69 23.60
CA LEU A 246 -6.27 -3.46 22.79
C LEU A 246 -5.68 -2.08 23.07
N LYS A 247 -6.52 -1.06 23.21
CA LYS A 247 -6.07 0.29 23.58
C LYS A 247 -5.43 0.33 24.97
N HIS A 248 -5.99 -0.40 25.93
CA HIS A 248 -5.45 -0.46 27.29
C HIS A 248 -4.11 -1.21 27.35
N ASN A 249 -4.03 -2.36 26.70
CA ASN A 249 -2.85 -3.23 26.74
C ASN A 249 -1.72 -2.79 25.81
N PHE A 250 -2.04 -2.04 24.74
CA PHE A 250 -1.09 -1.61 23.71
C PHE A 250 -1.27 -0.12 23.38
N PRO A 251 -0.56 0.80 24.07
CA PRO A 251 -0.66 2.24 23.85
C PRO A 251 -0.41 2.69 22.40
N GLU A 252 0.42 1.96 21.65
CA GLU A 252 0.69 2.20 20.23
C GLU A 252 -0.56 2.01 19.37
N PHE A 253 -1.42 1.03 19.71
CA PHE A 253 -2.72 0.86 19.06
C PHE A 253 -3.62 2.06 19.34
N GLY A 254 -3.68 2.51 20.59
CA GLY A 254 -4.42 3.71 20.98
C GLY A 254 -4.03 4.95 20.15
N LYS A 255 -2.73 5.20 19.99
CA LYS A 255 -2.21 6.32 19.17
C LYS A 255 -2.66 6.22 17.71
N LEU A 256 -2.56 5.04 17.08
CA LEU A 256 -3.00 4.85 15.68
C LEU A 256 -4.47 5.17 15.49
N ILE A 257 -5.31 4.77 16.45
CA ILE A 257 -6.75 5.04 16.40
C ILE A 257 -7.05 6.53 16.64
N GLU A 258 -6.34 7.17 17.56
CA GLU A 258 -6.51 8.61 17.88
C GLU A 258 -6.00 9.53 16.77
N GLU A 259 -4.91 9.19 16.08
CA GLU A 259 -4.39 9.94 14.93
C GLU A 259 -5.42 10.05 13.80
N ARG A 260 -6.21 9.00 13.58
CA ARG A 260 -7.30 9.01 12.58
C ARG A 260 -8.47 9.88 13.00
N LEU A 261 -8.80 9.92 14.30
CA LEU A 261 -9.87 10.76 14.85
C LEU A 261 -9.65 12.26 14.55
N ALA A 262 -8.40 12.73 14.66
CA ALA A 262 -8.04 14.12 14.34
C ALA A 262 -8.28 14.50 12.87
N GLN A 263 -8.24 13.53 11.96
CA GLN A 263 -8.44 13.77 10.53
C GLN A 263 -9.92 13.94 10.15
N TYR A 264 -10.86 13.36 10.92
CA TYR A 264 -12.30 13.48 10.67
C TYR A 264 -12.86 14.86 11.03
N GLN A 265 -12.33 15.52 12.07
CA GLN A 265 -12.80 16.85 12.48
C GLN A 265 -12.48 17.96 11.44
N ALA A 266 -11.67 17.66 10.42
CA ALA A 266 -11.17 18.64 9.45
C ALA A 266 -11.84 18.60 8.05
N LYS A 267 -12.75 17.65 7.75
CA LYS A 267 -13.32 17.48 6.40
C LYS A 267 -14.86 17.55 6.41
N ALA A 268 -15.44 18.47 5.64
CA ALA A 268 -16.89 18.71 5.61
C ALA A 268 -17.66 17.99 4.49
N GLU A 269 -17.02 17.38 3.49
CA GLU A 269 -17.70 16.61 2.42
C GLU A 269 -16.65 15.88 1.57
N ALA A 270 -16.85 14.58 1.28
CA ALA A 270 -15.99 13.81 0.39
C ALA A 270 -16.67 13.59 -0.97
N ARG A 271 -16.02 14.05 -2.05
CA ARG A 271 -16.47 13.74 -3.42
C ARG A 271 -16.22 12.28 -3.75
N VAL A 272 -17.12 11.66 -4.51
CA VAL A 272 -17.01 10.25 -4.98
C VAL A 272 -15.69 10.05 -5.75
N PRO A 273 -14.76 9.20 -5.26
CA PRO A 273 -13.58 8.78 -5.99
C PRO A 273 -13.98 8.02 -7.24
N LEU A 274 -13.28 8.25 -8.34
CA LEU A 274 -13.72 7.72 -9.62
C LEU A 274 -13.40 6.24 -9.85
N ASP A 275 -12.56 5.62 -9.02
CA ASP A 275 -12.46 4.16 -8.94
C ASP A 275 -13.82 3.54 -8.56
N PHE A 276 -14.59 4.20 -7.69
CA PHE A 276 -15.96 3.80 -7.33
C PHE A 276 -16.98 4.12 -8.46
N SER A 277 -16.66 4.97 -9.43
CA SER A 277 -17.62 5.29 -10.51
C SER A 277 -17.82 4.16 -11.54
N VAL A 278 -16.91 3.18 -11.60
CA VAL A 278 -17.00 2.05 -12.55
C VAL A 278 -17.97 0.96 -12.06
N GLU A 279 -18.10 0.79 -10.74
CA GLU A 279 -18.94 -0.24 -10.12
C GLU A 279 -20.39 0.24 -9.86
N ALA A 280 -20.66 1.54 -10.05
CA ALA A 280 -21.99 2.15 -9.89
C ALA A 280 -22.95 1.89 -11.07
N LEU A 281 -22.56 1.10 -12.07
CA LEU A 281 -23.41 0.83 -13.24
C LEU A 281 -24.37 -0.33 -12.93
N PRO A 282 -25.70 -0.12 -13.01
CA PRO A 282 -26.66 -1.22 -12.95
C PRO A 282 -26.48 -2.16 -14.15
N ALA A 283 -26.77 -3.45 -13.95
CA ALA A 283 -26.55 -4.54 -14.90
C ALA A 283 -27.29 -4.37 -16.25
N GLU A 284 -28.22 -3.40 -16.36
CA GLU A 284 -29.03 -3.15 -17.57
C GLU A 284 -28.39 -2.16 -18.56
N VAL A 285 -27.25 -1.53 -18.26
CA VAL A 285 -26.58 -0.59 -19.19
C VAL A 285 -25.52 -1.28 -20.06
N THR A 286 -25.66 -2.60 -20.28
CA THR A 286 -24.95 -3.30 -21.34
C THR A 286 -25.83 -3.33 -22.59
N ALA A 287 -25.44 -2.51 -23.57
CA ALA A 287 -26.10 -2.22 -24.84
C ALA A 287 -27.09 -1.03 -24.80
N HIS A 288 -26.80 -0.04 -25.64
CA HIS A 288 -27.58 1.17 -25.92
C HIS A 288 -27.62 2.21 -24.79
N ASN A 289 -26.60 3.05 -24.69
CA ASN A 289 -26.69 4.42 -25.22
C ASN A 289 -25.39 5.21 -24.94
N LYS A 290 -24.34 4.93 -25.72
CA LYS A 290 -23.07 5.67 -25.67
C LYS A 290 -22.86 6.57 -26.90
N VAL A 291 -23.90 6.75 -27.71
CA VAL A 291 -23.81 7.43 -29.01
C VAL A 291 -24.55 8.78 -29.01
N GLU A 292 -25.55 9.01 -28.14
CA GLU A 292 -26.37 10.24 -28.26
C GLU A 292 -25.79 11.50 -27.57
N VAL A 293 -24.87 11.36 -26.61
CA VAL A 293 -24.29 12.54 -25.91
C VAL A 293 -23.02 13.06 -26.62
N ASP A 294 -22.33 12.21 -27.38
CA ASP A 294 -21.14 12.59 -28.14
C ASP A 294 -21.48 13.25 -29.49
N GLU A 295 -22.61 12.90 -30.12
CA GLU A 295 -23.00 13.51 -31.41
C GLU A 295 -23.36 15.01 -31.28
N GLN A 296 -23.92 15.44 -30.15
CA GLN A 296 -24.26 16.85 -29.91
C GLN A 296 -23.02 17.70 -29.54
N ALA A 297 -22.03 17.11 -28.87
CA ALA A 297 -20.76 17.78 -28.58
C ALA A 297 -19.86 17.89 -29.83
N ASP A 298 -19.83 16.84 -30.66
CA ASP A 298 -19.06 16.82 -31.91
C ASP A 298 -19.65 17.75 -32.99
N ALA A 299 -20.98 17.94 -33.03
CA ALA A 299 -21.62 18.89 -33.94
C ALA A 299 -21.31 20.37 -33.60
N ALA A 300 -21.03 20.68 -32.32
CA ALA A 300 -20.60 22.00 -31.88
C ALA A 300 -19.10 22.24 -32.13
N ALA A 301 -18.26 21.22 -31.90
CA ALA A 301 -16.81 21.30 -32.09
C ALA A 301 -16.38 21.33 -33.57
N ALA A 302 -17.16 20.71 -34.47
CA ALA A 302 -16.87 20.72 -35.91
C ALA A 302 -17.08 22.09 -36.58
N ARG A 303 -17.78 23.04 -35.93
CA ARG A 303 -18.06 24.37 -36.50
C ARG A 303 -16.95 25.40 -36.30
N ASN A 304 -16.03 25.20 -35.35
CA ASN A 304 -14.91 26.12 -35.07
C ASN A 304 -13.57 25.37 -35.11
N GLY A 305 -12.78 25.61 -36.16
CA GLY A 305 -11.59 24.84 -36.53
C GLY A 305 -10.63 24.49 -35.38
N LYS A 306 -10.31 23.19 -35.27
CA LYS A 306 -9.23 22.54 -34.49
C LYS A 306 -8.66 23.36 -33.32
N ALA A 307 -9.47 23.57 -32.27
CA ALA A 307 -8.96 23.95 -30.96
C ALA A 307 -8.19 22.77 -30.33
N ASP A 308 -7.04 23.03 -29.70
CA ASP A 308 -6.35 22.03 -28.87
C ASP A 308 -7.31 21.62 -27.73
N PRO A 309 -7.67 20.33 -27.58
CA PRO A 309 -8.72 19.88 -26.67
C PRO A 309 -8.43 20.17 -25.19
N PHE A 310 -7.19 20.56 -24.85
CA PHE A 310 -6.79 20.91 -23.50
C PHE A 310 -6.55 22.40 -23.29
N ALA A 311 -6.45 23.22 -24.35
CA ALA A 311 -6.19 24.64 -24.17
C ALA A 311 -7.34 25.34 -23.42
N ASP A 312 -7.00 26.21 -22.48
CA ASP A 312 -7.98 27.13 -21.89
C ASP A 312 -8.03 28.47 -22.64
N GLU A 313 -9.01 29.32 -22.27
CA GLU A 313 -9.23 30.65 -22.87
C GLU A 313 -8.02 31.59 -22.70
N SER A 314 -7.14 31.32 -21.73
CA SER A 314 -5.92 32.08 -21.48
C SER A 314 -4.70 31.56 -22.27
N GLY A 315 -4.87 30.48 -23.03
CA GLY A 315 -3.83 29.87 -23.85
C GLY A 315 -2.91 28.90 -23.09
N LEU A 316 -3.24 28.53 -21.85
CA LEU A 316 -2.48 27.55 -21.07
C LEU A 316 -2.85 26.11 -21.45
N PHE A 317 -1.98 25.16 -21.09
CA PHE A 317 -2.14 23.73 -21.33
C PHE A 317 -2.23 23.37 -22.83
N GLN A 318 -1.47 24.09 -23.66
CA GLN A 318 -1.30 23.74 -25.06
C GLN A 318 -0.21 22.67 -25.24
N LYS A 319 -0.43 21.73 -26.15
CA LYS A 319 0.60 20.75 -26.49
C LYS A 319 1.76 21.43 -27.22
N ARG A 320 2.90 21.56 -26.54
CA ARG A 320 4.11 22.16 -27.13
C ARG A 320 4.64 21.31 -28.31
N ARG A 321 5.10 22.00 -29.36
CA ARG A 321 5.76 21.38 -30.51
C ARG A 321 7.19 20.96 -30.13
N GLY A 322 7.38 19.70 -29.78
CA GLY A 322 8.69 19.14 -29.49
C GLY A 322 8.63 17.99 -28.50
N ARG A 323 9.49 16.99 -28.68
CA ARG A 323 9.57 15.83 -27.79
C ARG A 323 10.49 16.14 -26.61
N ILE A 324 10.03 15.87 -25.39
CA ILE A 324 10.88 15.99 -24.20
C ILE A 324 11.93 14.87 -24.26
N ARG A 325 13.20 15.26 -24.38
CA ARG A 325 14.32 14.32 -24.49
C ARG A 325 14.76 13.77 -23.13
N LYS A 326 14.74 14.61 -22.11
CA LYS A 326 15.23 14.29 -20.76
C LYS A 326 14.38 15.01 -19.71
N ILE A 327 14.15 14.32 -18.59
CA ILE A 327 13.59 14.89 -17.36
C ILE A 327 14.58 14.60 -16.23
N GLU A 328 14.79 15.57 -15.34
CA GLU A 328 15.58 15.35 -14.13
C GLU A 328 14.75 14.53 -13.13
N HIS A 329 15.07 13.25 -13.01
CA HIS A 329 14.42 12.36 -12.05
C HIS A 329 14.68 12.83 -10.60
N VAL A 330 13.66 12.71 -9.75
CA VAL A 330 13.83 12.82 -8.30
C VAL A 330 13.28 11.55 -7.65
N THR A 331 14.14 10.90 -6.88
CA THR A 331 13.78 9.74 -6.09
C THR A 331 12.93 10.15 -4.91
N GLN A 332 11.89 9.37 -4.64
CA GLN A 332 11.07 9.52 -3.43
C GLN A 332 11.91 9.23 -2.17
N ILE A 333 11.68 9.96 -1.07
CA ILE A 333 12.34 9.67 0.23
C ILE A 333 11.60 8.52 0.93
N ASP A 334 10.27 8.53 0.86
CA ASP A 334 9.38 7.52 1.43
C ASP A 334 8.49 6.87 0.35
N GLU A 335 7.81 5.76 0.66
CA GLU A 335 6.81 5.16 -0.22
C GLU A 335 5.67 6.10 -0.58
N MET A 336 5.26 6.93 0.37
CA MET A 336 4.12 7.84 0.22
C MET A 336 4.47 9.12 -0.55
N ASP A 337 5.75 9.30 -0.89
CA ASP A 337 6.26 10.50 -1.54
C ASP A 337 6.16 10.49 -3.07
N CYS A 338 5.61 9.44 -3.70
CA CYS A 338 5.57 9.34 -5.15
C CYS A 338 4.93 10.57 -5.82
N GLY A 339 3.87 11.15 -5.22
CA GLY A 339 3.25 12.38 -5.71
C GLY A 339 4.10 13.64 -5.50
N ALA A 340 4.71 13.81 -4.32
CA ALA A 340 5.60 14.94 -4.04
C ALA A 340 6.87 14.90 -4.91
N ALA A 341 7.45 13.72 -5.10
CA ALA A 341 8.60 13.50 -5.97
C ALA A 341 8.24 13.77 -7.44
N SER A 342 7.06 13.32 -7.89
CA SER A 342 6.54 13.62 -9.23
C SER A 342 6.37 15.12 -9.45
N LEU A 343 5.80 15.85 -8.50
CA LEU A 343 5.72 17.31 -8.58
C LEU A 343 7.12 17.96 -8.56
N GLY A 344 8.07 17.41 -7.81
CA GLY A 344 9.47 17.82 -7.86
C GLY A 344 10.08 17.72 -9.26
N MET A 345 9.80 16.63 -9.99
CA MET A 345 10.25 16.47 -11.38
C MET A 345 9.60 17.51 -12.31
N ILE A 346 8.32 17.83 -12.11
CA ILE A 346 7.62 18.89 -12.84
C ILE A 346 8.24 20.25 -12.57
N CYS A 347 8.50 20.61 -11.30
CA CYS A 347 9.15 21.87 -10.94
C CYS A 347 10.54 22.02 -11.61
N ARG A 348 11.33 20.94 -11.64
CA ARG A 348 12.63 20.92 -12.31
C ARG A 348 12.51 21.07 -13.81
N HIS A 349 11.49 20.47 -14.43
CA HIS A 349 11.21 20.66 -15.85
C HIS A 349 10.95 22.13 -16.19
N PHE A 350 10.24 22.85 -15.32
CA PHE A 350 10.02 24.29 -15.46
C PHE A 350 11.17 25.16 -14.92
N GLY A 351 12.32 24.57 -14.62
CA GLY A 351 13.57 25.29 -14.34
C GLY A 351 13.81 25.65 -12.87
N ARG A 352 13.02 25.16 -11.91
CA ARG A 352 13.22 25.42 -10.47
C ARG A 352 13.41 24.15 -9.65
N LYS A 353 14.50 24.10 -8.88
CA LYS A 353 14.78 23.02 -7.93
C LYS A 353 14.15 23.33 -6.57
N VAL A 354 12.88 22.99 -6.40
CA VAL A 354 12.19 23.09 -5.10
C VAL A 354 12.58 21.89 -4.23
N SER A 355 12.83 22.08 -2.94
CA SER A 355 13.20 20.98 -2.04
C SER A 355 12.02 20.01 -1.82
N LEU A 356 12.31 18.70 -1.79
CA LEU A 356 11.26 17.69 -1.66
C LEU A 356 10.50 17.84 -0.34
N THR A 357 11.18 18.18 0.76
CA THR A 357 10.55 18.48 2.06
C THR A 357 9.51 19.61 1.95
N ARG A 358 9.81 20.68 1.19
CA ARG A 358 8.86 21.78 1.00
C ARG A 358 7.67 21.33 0.15
N ILE A 359 7.92 20.57 -0.92
CA ILE A 359 6.84 20.03 -1.74
C ILE A 359 5.93 19.11 -0.92
N ARG A 360 6.50 18.23 -0.09
CA ARG A 360 5.73 17.36 0.85
C ARG A 360 4.83 18.19 1.77
N GLN A 361 5.36 19.27 2.34
CA GLN A 361 4.57 20.18 3.19
C GLN A 361 3.40 20.82 2.44
N LEU A 362 3.65 21.35 1.23
CA LEU A 362 2.61 21.99 0.40
C LEU A 362 1.55 21.01 -0.10
N CYS A 363 1.97 19.79 -0.43
CA CYS A 363 1.08 18.70 -0.79
C CYS A 363 0.32 18.14 0.41
N HIS A 364 0.72 18.47 1.65
CA HIS A 364 0.30 17.79 2.88
C HIS A 364 0.44 16.28 2.76
N THR A 365 1.53 15.84 2.14
CA THR A 365 1.85 14.42 1.99
C THR A 365 2.02 13.82 3.37
N SER A 366 1.15 12.86 3.69
CA SER A 366 1.11 12.14 4.96
C SER A 366 1.29 10.65 4.70
N THR A 367 0.79 9.80 5.59
CA THR A 367 0.95 8.34 5.50
C THR A 367 0.07 7.68 4.44
N ASP A 368 -0.89 8.42 3.85
CA ASP A 368 -1.84 7.93 2.83
C ASP A 368 -1.42 8.35 1.40
N GLY A 369 -0.19 8.84 1.24
CA GLY A 369 0.31 9.36 -0.03
C GLY A 369 -0.14 10.79 -0.33
N THR A 370 -0.13 11.16 -1.61
CA THR A 370 -0.50 12.50 -2.09
C THR A 370 -1.66 12.41 -3.07
N SER A 371 -2.73 13.17 -2.87
CA SER A 371 -3.85 13.21 -3.82
C SER A 371 -3.56 14.09 -5.04
N LEU A 372 -4.19 13.80 -6.18
CA LEU A 372 -4.07 14.62 -7.40
C LEU A 372 -4.47 16.09 -7.18
N LYS A 373 -5.52 16.31 -6.39
CA LYS A 373 -5.99 17.65 -6.01
C LYS A 373 -4.94 18.38 -5.16
N ALA A 374 -4.31 17.69 -4.21
CA ALA A 374 -3.26 18.26 -3.38
C ALA A 374 -2.02 18.62 -4.22
N MET A 375 -1.62 17.78 -5.18
CA MET A 375 -0.54 18.10 -6.11
C MET A 375 -0.85 19.33 -6.97
N CYS A 376 -2.06 19.43 -7.52
CA CYS A 376 -2.45 20.61 -8.29
C CYS A 376 -2.46 21.87 -7.43
N ARG A 377 -3.02 21.80 -6.21
CA ARG A 377 -3.03 22.94 -5.28
C ARG A 377 -1.61 23.37 -4.92
N ALA A 378 -0.73 22.43 -4.58
CA ALA A 378 0.67 22.70 -4.25
C ALA A 378 1.42 23.32 -5.45
N ALA A 379 1.18 22.83 -6.66
CA ALA A 379 1.74 23.40 -7.88
C ALA A 379 1.26 24.84 -8.12
N THR A 380 -0.04 25.10 -7.92
CA THR A 380 -0.61 26.46 -7.99
C THR A 380 -0.04 27.38 -6.93
N GLU A 381 0.14 26.90 -5.70
CA GLU A 381 0.77 27.68 -4.62
C GLU A 381 2.24 27.99 -4.90
N LEU A 382 2.95 27.09 -5.59
CA LEU A 382 4.30 27.33 -6.10
C LEU A 382 4.33 28.31 -7.28
N GLY A 383 3.19 28.59 -7.91
CA GLY A 383 3.06 29.51 -9.05
C GLY A 383 2.98 28.83 -10.42
N LEU A 384 2.77 27.52 -10.51
CA LEU A 384 2.45 26.85 -11.78
C LEU A 384 0.95 26.91 -12.07
N ALA A 385 0.57 26.90 -13.34
CA ALA A 385 -0.79 26.54 -13.72
C ALA A 385 -0.91 25.02 -13.59
N ALA A 386 -1.96 24.53 -12.91
CA ALA A 386 -2.14 23.10 -12.68
C ALA A 386 -3.61 22.73 -12.77
N ARG A 387 -3.92 21.61 -13.45
CA ARG A 387 -5.29 21.14 -13.63
C ARG A 387 -5.34 19.62 -13.63
N ALA A 388 -6.21 19.08 -12.79
CA ALA A 388 -6.51 17.65 -12.73
C ALA A 388 -7.66 17.32 -13.68
N LEU A 389 -7.47 16.32 -14.54
CA LEU A 389 -8.47 15.86 -15.51
C LEU A 389 -8.51 14.32 -15.59
N LYS A 390 -9.64 13.78 -16.04
CA LYS A 390 -9.72 12.43 -16.59
C LYS A 390 -9.62 12.53 -18.10
N ILE A 391 -8.72 11.78 -18.71
CA ILE A 391 -8.38 11.85 -20.12
C ILE A 391 -8.65 10.50 -20.77
N SER A 392 -9.35 10.52 -21.91
CA SER A 392 -9.61 9.32 -22.71
C SER A 392 -8.35 8.86 -23.44
N LEU A 393 -8.26 7.56 -23.74
CA LEU A 393 -7.14 7.00 -24.52
C LEU A 393 -6.97 7.70 -25.87
N ARG A 394 -8.08 8.13 -26.51
CA ARG A 394 -8.09 8.88 -27.77
C ARG A 394 -7.38 10.23 -27.65
N ASN A 395 -7.52 10.91 -26.51
CA ASN A 395 -6.92 12.22 -26.28
C ASN A 395 -5.52 12.16 -25.65
N LEU A 396 -5.05 10.97 -25.24
CA LEU A 396 -3.72 10.78 -24.65
C LEU A 396 -2.57 11.25 -25.55
N PRO A 397 -2.56 11.03 -26.88
CA PRO A 397 -1.53 11.58 -27.76
C PRO A 397 -1.56 13.12 -27.83
N HIS A 398 -2.68 13.76 -27.53
CA HIS A 398 -2.85 15.22 -27.58
C HIS A 398 -2.53 15.90 -26.26
N MET A 399 -2.27 15.12 -25.20
CA MET A 399 -2.02 15.64 -23.87
C MET A 399 -0.77 16.53 -23.81
N PRO A 400 -0.83 17.71 -23.15
CA PRO A 400 0.35 18.49 -22.81
C PRO A 400 1.28 17.70 -21.89
N LEU A 401 2.58 17.73 -22.18
CA LEU A 401 3.61 17.01 -21.42
C LEU A 401 4.67 18.00 -20.92
N PRO A 402 5.32 17.73 -19.77
CA PRO A 402 5.13 16.54 -18.92
C PRO A 402 3.86 16.64 -18.06
N ALA A 403 3.28 15.49 -17.75
CA ALA A 403 2.08 15.39 -16.92
C ALA A 403 2.30 14.35 -15.82
N ILE A 404 1.72 14.57 -14.64
CA ILE A 404 1.66 13.54 -13.60
C ILE A 404 0.46 12.65 -13.90
N ILE A 405 0.67 11.35 -13.95
CA ILE A 405 -0.36 10.36 -14.27
C ILE A 405 -0.55 9.39 -13.10
N HIS A 406 -1.77 8.86 -12.99
CA HIS A 406 -2.09 7.84 -12.00
C HIS A 406 -2.02 6.44 -12.58
N TRP A 407 -1.18 5.60 -11.97
CA TRP A 407 -0.84 4.26 -12.40
C TRP A 407 -1.28 3.21 -11.36
N GLU A 408 -1.91 2.12 -11.80
CA GLU A 408 -2.25 0.94 -10.96
C GLU A 408 -2.99 1.22 -9.64
N GLY A 409 -3.78 2.30 -9.57
CA GLY A 409 -4.70 2.54 -8.46
C GLY A 409 -4.12 3.26 -7.24
N ASN A 410 -2.80 3.34 -7.09
CA ASN A 410 -2.15 3.96 -5.93
C ASN A 410 -0.79 4.64 -6.20
N HIS A 411 -0.35 4.76 -7.46
CA HIS A 411 0.98 5.28 -7.79
C HIS A 411 0.95 6.50 -8.72
N TRP A 412 1.88 7.44 -8.49
CA TRP A 412 2.04 8.64 -9.31
C TRP A 412 3.37 8.61 -10.05
N MET A 413 3.30 8.83 -11.37
CA MET A 413 4.47 8.86 -12.24
C MET A 413 4.39 10.07 -13.17
N VAL A 414 5.53 10.53 -13.68
CA VAL A 414 5.54 11.60 -14.69
C VAL A 414 5.62 11.02 -16.07
N LEU A 415 4.54 11.17 -16.85
CA LEU A 415 4.54 10.88 -18.28
C LEU A 415 5.16 12.06 -19.01
N PHE A 416 6.20 11.80 -19.81
CA PHE A 416 6.90 12.86 -20.56
C PHE A 416 7.04 12.55 -22.05
N ASP A 417 6.60 11.37 -22.50
CA ASP A 417 6.59 11.01 -23.91
C ASP A 417 5.54 9.95 -24.23
N VAL A 418 4.80 10.17 -25.30
CA VAL A 418 3.77 9.25 -25.82
C VAL A 418 4.02 9.00 -27.29
N ASN A 419 4.15 7.73 -27.66
CA ASN A 419 4.25 7.27 -29.04
C ASN A 419 3.29 6.08 -29.26
N GLU A 420 3.10 5.67 -30.51
CA GLU A 420 2.22 4.55 -30.89
C GLU A 420 2.68 3.21 -30.30
N LYS A 421 3.99 3.01 -30.15
CA LYS A 421 4.56 1.74 -29.66
C LYS A 421 4.84 1.71 -28.16
N PHE A 422 5.20 2.84 -27.58
CA PHE A 422 5.61 2.92 -26.18
C PHE A 422 5.34 4.31 -25.60
N VAL A 423 5.33 4.37 -24.27
CA VAL A 423 5.40 5.62 -23.51
C VAL A 423 6.71 5.67 -22.71
N ARG A 424 7.16 6.87 -22.36
CA ARG A 424 8.25 7.04 -21.38
C ARG A 424 7.74 7.78 -20.16
N VAL A 425 8.02 7.19 -19.01
CA VAL A 425 7.59 7.65 -17.70
C VAL A 425 8.80 7.79 -16.79
N ALA A 426 8.77 8.78 -15.91
CA ALA A 426 9.70 8.89 -14.80
C ALA A 426 8.96 8.49 -13.53
N ASP A 427 9.37 7.34 -12.98
CA ASP A 427 8.82 6.73 -11.78
C ASP A 427 9.66 7.18 -10.57
N PRO A 428 9.08 7.84 -9.55
CA PRO A 428 9.79 8.22 -8.33
C PRO A 428 10.53 7.08 -7.62
N ALA A 429 10.05 5.84 -7.72
CA ALA A 429 10.66 4.66 -7.11
C ALA A 429 11.65 3.95 -8.03
N LEU A 430 11.31 3.83 -9.32
CA LEU A 430 12.01 2.96 -10.27
C LEU A 430 12.86 3.70 -11.31
N GLY A 431 12.87 5.02 -11.29
CA GLY A 431 13.61 5.83 -12.25
C GLY A 431 12.89 6.00 -13.59
N ILE A 432 13.65 6.31 -14.65
CA ILE A 432 13.10 6.52 -15.99
C ILE A 432 12.87 5.17 -16.67
N ARG A 433 11.64 4.92 -17.13
CA ARG A 433 11.22 3.66 -17.74
C ARG A 433 10.59 3.87 -19.12
N ARG A 434 10.69 2.83 -19.95
CA ARG A 434 9.97 2.69 -21.22
C ARG A 434 8.94 1.57 -21.07
N ILE A 435 7.66 1.89 -21.23
CA ILE A 435 6.55 0.94 -21.08
C ILE A 435 5.89 0.74 -22.45
N ALA A 436 5.55 -0.50 -22.80
CA ALA A 436 4.82 -0.77 -24.04
C ALA A 436 3.46 -0.06 -24.02
N ARG A 437 3.02 0.43 -25.18
CA ARG A 437 1.80 1.25 -25.26
C ARG A 437 0.57 0.50 -24.73
N LYS A 438 0.43 -0.78 -25.08
CA LYS A 438 -0.68 -1.65 -24.67
C LYS A 438 -0.74 -1.82 -23.15
N ASP A 439 0.39 -2.12 -22.52
CA ASP A 439 0.49 -2.30 -21.07
C ASP A 439 0.18 -1.00 -20.34
N PHE A 440 0.59 0.13 -20.93
CA PHE A 440 0.25 1.44 -20.40
C PHE A 440 -1.25 1.68 -20.38
N GLU A 441 -1.93 1.39 -21.49
CA GLU A 441 -3.38 1.62 -21.62
C GLU A 441 -4.22 0.73 -20.71
N MET A 442 -3.73 -0.47 -20.36
CA MET A 442 -4.41 -1.37 -19.42
C MET A 442 -4.32 -0.89 -17.97
N ASN A 443 -3.19 -0.30 -17.58
CA ASN A 443 -2.87 0.02 -16.19
C ASN A 443 -3.02 1.51 -15.84
N TRP A 444 -3.16 2.38 -16.86
CA TRP A 444 -3.43 3.80 -16.66
C TRP A 444 -4.91 4.05 -16.39
N SER A 445 -5.20 4.66 -15.25
CA SER A 445 -6.57 4.94 -14.81
C SER A 445 -7.28 6.09 -15.57
N GLY A 446 -6.58 6.77 -16.49
CA GLY A 446 -7.06 7.96 -17.19
C GLY A 446 -6.88 9.27 -16.41
N TYR A 447 -6.50 9.23 -15.12
CA TYR A 447 -6.21 10.46 -14.37
C TYR A 447 -4.85 11.04 -14.71
N ALA A 448 -4.83 12.36 -14.93
CA ALA A 448 -3.61 13.13 -15.07
C ALA A 448 -3.75 14.53 -14.45
N ALA A 449 -2.64 15.07 -13.97
CA ALA A 449 -2.46 16.49 -13.73
C ALA A 449 -1.59 17.08 -14.84
N LEU A 450 -2.15 18.09 -15.49
CA LEU A 450 -1.48 18.90 -16.48
C LEU A 450 -0.89 20.14 -15.80
N PHE A 451 0.26 20.59 -16.31
CA PHE A 451 0.96 21.73 -15.77
C PHE A 451 1.40 22.67 -16.89
N ASP A 452 1.39 23.97 -16.61
CA ASP A 452 2.01 24.96 -17.49
C ASP A 452 2.72 26.04 -16.66
N TYR A 453 3.63 26.73 -17.32
CA TYR A 453 4.42 27.78 -16.70
C TYR A 453 3.57 29.04 -16.50
N THR A 454 3.75 29.70 -15.36
CA THR A 454 3.31 31.09 -15.18
C THR A 454 4.46 31.92 -14.61
N THR A 455 4.42 33.24 -14.81
CA THR A 455 5.43 34.17 -14.28
C THR A 455 5.49 34.17 -12.75
N ALA A 456 4.44 33.73 -12.05
CA ALA A 456 4.45 33.57 -10.60
C ALA A 456 5.45 32.50 -10.13
N PHE A 457 5.73 31.48 -10.96
CA PHE A 457 6.66 30.40 -10.65
C PHE A 457 8.12 30.88 -10.50
N GLU A 458 8.46 32.06 -11.03
CA GLU A 458 9.79 32.65 -10.83
C GLU A 458 10.10 32.93 -9.36
N LYS A 459 9.06 33.12 -8.53
CA LYS A 459 9.19 33.36 -7.09
C LYS A 459 9.23 32.08 -6.27
N ALA A 460 9.10 30.90 -6.89
CA ALA A 460 9.15 29.63 -6.19
C ALA A 460 10.51 29.45 -5.47
N PRO A 461 10.51 28.90 -4.25
CA PRO A 461 11.74 28.72 -3.48
C PRO A 461 12.69 27.75 -4.18
N GLU A 462 13.95 28.16 -4.37
CA GLU A 462 14.98 27.37 -5.02
C GLU A 462 15.99 26.87 -3.99
N SER A 463 16.16 25.55 -3.91
CA SER A 463 17.21 24.95 -3.08
C SER A 463 18.57 25.13 -3.75
N LYS A 464 19.38 26.07 -3.26
CA LYS A 464 20.81 26.14 -3.58
C LYS A 464 21.59 25.44 -2.48
N PRO A 465 22.23 24.28 -2.75
CA PRO A 465 23.09 23.65 -1.75
C PRO A 465 24.36 24.49 -1.62
N THR A 466 24.47 25.28 -0.55
CA THR A 466 25.67 26.08 -0.28
C THR A 466 26.38 25.51 0.94
N ILE A 467 27.58 24.94 0.79
CA ILE A 467 28.40 24.42 1.92
C ILE A 467 28.74 25.52 2.95
N ALA A 468 28.53 26.79 2.60
CA ALA A 468 28.67 27.96 3.47
C ALA A 468 27.96 27.82 4.82
N TRP A 469 26.85 27.06 4.93
CA TRP A 469 26.17 26.88 6.22
C TRP A 469 26.93 25.96 7.19
N VAL A 470 27.84 25.12 6.70
CA VAL A 470 28.66 24.19 7.52
C VAL A 470 29.93 24.86 8.03
N LEU A 471 30.42 25.90 7.33
CA LEU A 471 31.63 26.63 7.71
C LEU A 471 31.61 27.20 9.15
N PRO A 472 30.52 27.79 9.67
CA PRO A 472 30.44 28.27 11.06
C PRO A 472 30.59 27.13 12.09
N PHE A 473 30.12 25.93 11.74
CA PHE A 473 30.22 24.75 12.60
C PHE A 473 31.65 24.22 12.62
N LEU A 474 32.28 24.06 11.44
CA LEU A 474 33.68 23.64 11.32
C LEU A 474 34.64 24.67 11.92
N ALA A 475 34.28 25.95 11.89
CA ALA A 475 35.11 27.02 12.47
C ALA A 475 35.31 26.89 13.99
N LYS A 476 34.37 26.27 14.71
CA LYS A 476 34.49 26.00 16.16
C LYS A 476 35.46 24.86 16.47
N PHE A 477 35.69 23.95 15.52
CA PHE A 477 36.50 22.75 15.70
C PHE A 477 37.85 22.82 14.99
N LYS A 478 38.32 24.03 14.61
CA LYS A 478 39.57 24.22 13.86
C LYS A 478 40.78 23.56 14.52
N VAL A 479 40.89 23.64 15.85
CA VAL A 479 42.00 23.03 16.60
C VAL A 479 41.93 21.50 16.53
N THR A 480 40.75 20.91 16.72
CA THR A 480 40.54 19.45 16.63
C THR A 480 40.76 18.93 15.22
N LEU A 481 40.29 19.65 14.20
CA LEU A 481 40.57 19.32 12.79
C LEU A 481 42.06 19.33 12.50
N LEU A 482 42.81 20.29 13.04
CA LEU A 482 44.26 20.39 12.86
C LEU A 482 45.01 19.28 13.60
N GLN A 483 44.55 18.88 14.79
CA GLN A 483 45.06 17.72 15.52
C GLN A 483 44.83 16.41 14.76
N VAL A 484 43.63 16.21 14.22
CA VAL A 484 43.29 15.03 13.40
C VAL A 484 44.14 15.01 12.12
N LEU A 485 44.35 16.16 11.48
CA LEU A 485 45.20 16.24 10.29
C LEU A 485 46.66 15.91 10.60
N MET A 486 47.20 16.43 11.71
CA MET A 486 48.56 16.13 12.17
C MET A 486 48.74 14.66 12.51
N LEU A 487 47.76 14.05 13.18
CA LEU A 487 47.74 12.61 13.46
C LEU A 487 47.66 11.78 12.17
N ALA A 488 46.83 12.19 11.20
CA ALA A 488 46.72 11.51 9.92
C ALA A 488 48.02 11.55 9.10
N VAL A 489 48.77 12.67 9.17
CA VAL A 489 50.09 12.82 8.53
C VAL A 489 51.18 12.07 9.29
N ALA A 490 51.09 11.95 10.62
CA ALA A 490 52.05 11.19 11.40
C ALA A 490 51.87 9.66 11.28
N VAL A 491 50.68 9.21 10.88
CA VAL A 491 50.31 7.80 10.71
C VAL A 491 50.39 7.34 9.24
N SER A 492 50.55 8.28 8.29
CA SER A 492 50.89 7.98 6.88
C SER A 492 52.40 8.07 6.68
#